data_AF-A0A2U8DR95-F1
#
_entry.id   AF-A0A2U8DR95-F1
#
_cell.length_a   1.000
_cell.length_b   1.000
_cell.length_c   1.000
_cell.angle_alpha   90.00
_cell.angle_beta   90.00
_cell.angle_gamma   90.00
#
_symmetry.space_group_name_H-M   'P 1'
#
loop_
_entity.id
_entity.type
_entity.pdbx_description
1 polymer ?
#
loop_
_entity_poly.entity_id
_entity_poly.type
_entity_poly.pdbx_seq_one_letter_code
_entity_poly.pdbx_strand_id
1 'polypeptide(L)'
;MKKSKIIIRCFTIFIITLSLFFISSNRSIVYAFNCYTISFSDFKEISKNVYVEPDTSDGETSNILNTISKSKDTVAQLYGNFNAKPVFIISKDQSTLKKYGVENKTGATQKTIFGSYIVLGPNGLNTNVISHELTHSELAYRINKSKITKVPVWFDEGMAMQVDNRTQYSEEQWVKKTSNGAKVTNMKNLDSYAQFYASDLNIRVLNYTLAKHEVHRWLSAVGQKGLSKLIEDVNNGCDFYKSYNNIEAGK
;
A
#
# COMPACT_ATOMS: atom_id res chain seq x y z
N MET A 1 -35.31 26.22 29.55
CA MET A 1 -34.31 27.18 29.00
C MET A 1 -32.87 26.98 29.52
N LYS A 2 -32.59 26.97 30.84
CA LYS A 2 -31.20 26.83 31.36
C LYS A 2 -30.47 25.55 30.90
N LYS A 3 -31.13 24.38 30.94
CA LYS A 3 -30.54 23.10 30.49
C LYS A 3 -30.16 23.11 28.99
N SER A 4 -31.01 23.64 28.13
CA SER A 4 -30.73 23.80 26.69
C SER A 4 -29.51 24.71 26.43
N LYS A 5 -29.38 25.83 27.17
CA LYS A 5 -28.20 26.70 27.07
C LYS A 5 -26.90 26.02 27.52
N ILE A 6 -26.97 25.15 28.53
CA ILE A 6 -25.82 24.36 28.99
C ILE A 6 -25.44 23.31 27.94
N ILE A 7 -26.42 22.57 27.40
CA ILE A 7 -26.18 21.56 26.35
C ILE A 7 -25.54 22.20 25.12
N ILE A 8 -26.08 23.35 24.65
CA ILE A 8 -25.52 24.08 23.51
C ILE A 8 -24.07 24.49 23.80
N ARG A 9 -23.78 25.05 24.98
CA ARG A 9 -22.42 25.44 25.36
C ARG A 9 -21.46 24.24 25.40
N CYS A 10 -21.86 23.14 26.01
CA CYS A 10 -21.05 21.92 26.04
C CYS A 10 -20.78 21.38 24.63
N PHE A 11 -21.80 21.39 23.76
CA PHE A 11 -21.65 20.99 22.37
C PHE A 11 -20.71 21.92 21.60
N THR A 12 -20.84 23.23 21.76
CA THR A 12 -19.93 24.20 21.13
C THR A 12 -18.49 24.03 21.62
N ILE A 13 -18.27 23.86 22.93
CA ILE A 13 -16.93 23.61 23.49
C ILE A 13 -16.35 22.32 22.91
N PHE A 14 -17.15 21.25 22.82
CA PHE A 14 -16.73 19.98 22.22
C PHE A 14 -16.33 20.13 20.75
N ILE A 15 -17.10 20.88 19.95
CA ILE A 15 -16.75 21.14 18.54
C ILE A 15 -15.45 21.95 18.42
N ILE A 16 -15.25 22.95 19.28
CA ILE A 16 -14.01 23.76 19.27
C ILE A 16 -12.80 22.89 19.66
N THR A 17 -12.90 22.09 20.72
CA THR A 17 -11.79 21.21 21.14
C THR A 17 -11.49 20.15 20.09
N LEU A 18 -12.52 19.56 19.47
CA LEU A 18 -12.35 18.60 18.38
C LEU A 18 -11.67 19.26 17.15
N SER A 19 -12.06 20.48 16.80
CA SER A 19 -11.45 21.21 15.69
C SER A 19 -9.97 21.54 15.96
N LEU A 20 -9.65 22.03 17.17
CA LEU A 20 -8.27 22.29 17.57
C LEU A 20 -7.42 21.01 17.60
N PHE A 21 -8.01 19.88 18.00
CA PHE A 21 -7.35 18.58 17.92
C PHE A 21 -6.97 18.23 16.47
N PHE A 22 -7.87 18.37 15.50
CA PHE A 22 -7.54 18.09 14.10
C PHE A 22 -6.53 19.07 13.49
N ILE A 23 -6.56 20.35 13.88
CA ILE A 23 -5.58 21.37 13.41
C ILE A 23 -4.18 21.07 13.96
N SER A 24 -4.09 20.65 15.22
CA SER A 24 -2.81 20.32 15.87
C SER A 24 -2.34 18.88 15.60
N SER A 25 -3.20 18.04 15.04
CA SER A 25 -2.90 16.65 14.73
C SER A 25 -1.92 16.51 13.58
N ASN A 26 -1.09 15.47 13.65
CA ASN A 26 -0.27 15.06 12.52
C ASN A 26 -1.16 14.76 11.30
N ARG A 27 -0.75 15.21 10.10
CA ARG A 27 -1.49 14.98 8.84
C ARG A 27 -1.87 13.51 8.62
N SER A 28 -1.03 12.58 9.07
CA SER A 28 -1.29 11.14 8.97
C SER A 28 -2.56 10.71 9.74
N ILE A 29 -2.86 11.36 10.88
CA ILE A 29 -4.09 11.12 11.65
C ILE A 29 -5.30 11.63 10.88
N VAL A 30 -5.18 12.80 10.25
CA VAL A 30 -6.24 13.39 9.41
C VAL A 30 -6.53 12.49 8.20
N TYR A 31 -5.49 11.99 7.53
CA TYR A 31 -5.66 11.07 6.40
C TYR A 31 -6.34 9.77 6.80
N ALA A 32 -5.92 9.17 7.93
CA ALA A 32 -6.55 7.97 8.46
C ALA A 32 -8.02 8.21 8.82
N PHE A 33 -8.34 9.35 9.45
CA PHE A 33 -9.72 9.71 9.76
C PHE A 33 -10.57 9.80 8.49
N ASN A 34 -10.09 10.51 7.46
CA ASN A 34 -10.80 10.60 6.17
C ASN A 34 -11.03 9.21 5.56
N CYS A 35 -10.04 8.32 5.62
CA CYS A 35 -10.20 6.93 5.19
C CYS A 35 -11.31 6.21 5.97
N TYR A 36 -11.34 6.34 7.30
CA TYR A 36 -12.34 5.70 8.15
C TYR A 36 -13.76 6.20 7.89
N THR A 37 -13.91 7.46 7.48
CA THR A 37 -15.21 8.10 7.28
C THR A 37 -15.67 8.11 5.82
N ILE A 38 -15.00 7.40 4.90
CA ILE A 38 -15.36 7.41 3.47
C ILE A 38 -16.83 7.06 3.21
N SER A 39 -17.41 6.13 3.98
CA SER A 39 -18.81 5.71 3.86
C SER A 39 -19.82 6.81 4.22
N PHE A 40 -19.37 7.90 4.86
CA PHE A 40 -20.18 9.08 5.21
C PHE A 40 -19.86 10.29 4.32
N SER A 41 -19.06 10.10 3.27
CA SER A 41 -18.71 11.16 2.31
C SER A 41 -19.67 11.17 1.11
N ASP A 42 -19.48 12.13 0.20
CA ASP A 42 -20.23 12.23 -1.05
C ASP A 42 -19.83 11.19 -2.11
N PHE A 43 -18.89 10.29 -1.79
CA PHE A 43 -18.51 9.21 -2.69
C PHE A 43 -19.62 8.17 -2.80
N LYS A 44 -19.79 7.64 -4.01
CA LYS A 44 -20.71 6.53 -4.31
C LYS A 44 -20.02 5.20 -4.09
N GLU A 45 -20.60 4.32 -3.26
CA GLU A 45 -20.16 2.92 -3.16
C GLU A 45 -20.75 2.12 -4.33
N ILE A 46 -19.90 1.69 -5.27
CA ILE A 46 -20.33 0.94 -6.47
C ILE A 46 -20.28 -0.59 -6.29
N SER A 47 -19.57 -1.03 -5.26
CA SER A 47 -19.50 -2.40 -4.76
C SER A 47 -18.97 -2.33 -3.35
N LYS A 48 -19.20 -3.35 -2.53
CA LYS A 48 -18.67 -3.42 -1.16
C LYS A 48 -17.19 -3.02 -1.12
N ASN A 49 -16.88 -2.01 -0.31
CA ASN A 49 -15.55 -1.43 -0.11
C ASN A 49 -14.94 -0.74 -1.36
N VAL A 50 -15.74 -0.31 -2.34
CA VAL A 50 -15.26 0.40 -3.53
C VAL A 50 -16.02 1.70 -3.71
N TYR A 51 -15.35 2.82 -3.42
CA TYR A 51 -15.89 4.17 -3.44
C TYR A 51 -15.32 4.96 -4.61
N VAL A 52 -16.20 5.58 -5.41
CA VAL A 52 -15.86 6.42 -6.57
C VAL A 52 -16.55 7.79 -6.48
N GLU A 53 -16.13 8.74 -7.31
CA GLU A 53 -16.80 10.04 -7.43
C GLU A 53 -18.26 9.87 -7.92
N PRO A 54 -19.23 10.67 -7.41
CA PRO A 54 -20.65 10.47 -7.70
C PRO A 54 -21.04 10.61 -9.18
N ASP A 55 -20.25 11.29 -9.99
CA ASP A 55 -20.41 11.46 -11.44
C ASP A 55 -19.76 10.33 -12.28
N THR A 56 -19.18 9.31 -11.63
CA THR A 56 -18.60 8.15 -12.32
C THR A 56 -19.69 7.38 -13.08
N SER A 57 -19.49 7.22 -14.39
CA SER A 57 -20.45 6.53 -15.27
C SER A 57 -20.52 5.01 -15.00
N ASP A 58 -21.58 4.36 -15.47
CA ASP A 58 -21.73 2.90 -15.33
C ASP A 58 -20.67 2.12 -16.12
N GLY A 59 -20.25 2.66 -17.27
CA GLY A 59 -19.15 2.10 -18.06
C GLY A 59 -17.81 2.15 -17.32
N GLU A 60 -17.51 3.27 -16.67
CA GLU A 60 -16.31 3.42 -15.83
C GLU A 60 -16.38 2.52 -14.60
N THR A 61 -17.53 2.45 -13.94
CA THR A 61 -17.81 1.54 -12.82
C THR A 61 -17.49 0.10 -13.19
N SER A 62 -18.01 -0.37 -14.33
CA SER A 62 -17.77 -1.72 -14.83
C SER A 62 -16.29 -1.98 -15.11
N ASN A 63 -15.60 -1.01 -15.73
CA ASN A 63 -14.16 -1.11 -16.00
C ASN A 63 -13.32 -1.15 -14.72
N ILE A 64 -13.64 -0.33 -13.72
CA ILE A 64 -12.97 -0.31 -12.42
C ILE A 64 -13.12 -1.67 -11.73
N LEU A 65 -14.35 -2.19 -11.62
CA LEU A 65 -14.62 -3.46 -10.94
C LEU A 65 -13.94 -4.64 -11.65
N ASN A 66 -13.97 -4.66 -12.99
CA ASN A 66 -13.26 -5.67 -13.78
C ASN A 66 -11.74 -5.61 -13.56
N THR A 67 -11.16 -4.41 -13.54
CA THR A 67 -9.71 -4.23 -13.31
C THR A 67 -9.31 -4.67 -11.90
N ILE A 68 -10.09 -4.30 -10.88
CA ILE A 68 -9.88 -4.75 -9.49
C ILE A 68 -9.97 -6.27 -9.40
N SER A 69 -10.95 -6.90 -10.06
CA SER A 69 -11.09 -8.36 -10.06
C SER A 69 -9.86 -9.03 -10.64
N LYS A 70 -9.42 -8.62 -11.84
CA LYS A 70 -8.22 -9.16 -12.49
C LYS A 70 -6.96 -8.97 -11.62
N SER A 71 -6.83 -7.82 -10.97
CA SER A 71 -5.69 -7.55 -10.09
C SER A 71 -5.70 -8.43 -8.83
N LYS A 72 -6.88 -8.74 -8.26
CA LYS A 72 -6.99 -9.70 -7.17
C LYS A 72 -6.56 -11.10 -7.60
N ASP A 73 -6.93 -11.53 -8.81
CA ASP A 73 -6.51 -12.83 -9.36
C ASP A 73 -4.98 -12.89 -9.54
N THR A 74 -4.36 -11.80 -10.04
CA THR A 74 -2.91 -11.69 -10.13
C THR A 74 -2.21 -11.83 -8.77
N VAL A 75 -2.71 -11.13 -7.73
CA VAL A 75 -2.13 -11.22 -6.38
C VAL A 75 -2.38 -12.59 -5.75
N ALA A 76 -3.52 -13.22 -6.04
CA ALA A 76 -3.80 -14.58 -5.59
C ALA A 76 -2.81 -15.59 -6.20
N GLN A 77 -2.37 -15.40 -7.44
CA GLN A 77 -1.31 -16.24 -8.04
C GLN A 77 0.04 -16.07 -7.34
N LEU A 78 0.35 -14.88 -6.80
CA LEU A 78 1.59 -14.64 -6.05
C LEU A 78 1.57 -15.31 -4.68
N TYR A 79 0.48 -15.18 -3.93
CA TYR A 79 0.37 -15.66 -2.54
C TYR A 79 -0.34 -17.01 -2.36
N GLY A 80 -0.86 -17.59 -3.43
CA GLY A 80 -1.71 -18.80 -3.43
C GLY A 80 -3.21 -18.50 -3.21
N ASN A 81 -3.54 -17.40 -2.54
CA ASN A 81 -4.91 -16.85 -2.45
C ASN A 81 -4.86 -15.36 -2.10
N PHE A 82 -5.98 -14.66 -2.23
CA PHE A 82 -6.13 -13.26 -1.85
C PHE A 82 -7.24 -13.14 -0.79
N ASN A 83 -6.91 -12.62 0.40
CA ASN A 83 -7.81 -12.59 1.55
C ASN A 83 -8.01 -11.19 2.12
N ALA A 84 -7.12 -10.25 1.81
CA ALA A 84 -7.25 -8.88 2.24
C ALA A 84 -8.57 -8.27 1.74
N LYS A 85 -9.12 -7.36 2.55
CA LYS A 85 -10.36 -6.65 2.24
C LYS A 85 -10.13 -5.14 2.26
N PRO A 86 -9.21 -4.60 1.43
CA PRO A 86 -8.94 -3.18 1.42
C PRO A 86 -10.17 -2.41 0.96
N VAL A 87 -10.25 -1.14 1.39
CA VAL A 87 -11.22 -0.18 0.89
C VAL A 87 -10.60 0.62 -0.23
N PHE A 88 -11.24 0.65 -1.39
CA PHE A 88 -10.81 1.46 -2.53
C PHE A 88 -11.47 2.83 -2.48
N ILE A 89 -10.66 3.87 -2.66
CA ILE A 89 -11.09 5.27 -2.77
C ILE A 89 -10.53 5.79 -4.09
N ILE A 90 -11.39 6.06 -5.06
CA ILE A 90 -10.99 6.35 -6.44
C ILE A 90 -11.50 7.72 -6.84
N SER A 91 -10.59 8.62 -7.22
CA SER A 91 -10.95 9.96 -7.67
C SER A 91 -10.00 10.45 -8.76
N LYS A 92 -10.53 11.17 -9.73
CA LYS A 92 -9.73 11.83 -10.78
C LYS A 92 -9.12 13.14 -10.27
N ASP A 93 -9.68 13.72 -9.22
CA ASP A 93 -9.24 14.99 -8.64
C ASP A 93 -8.08 14.80 -7.65
N GLN A 94 -6.92 15.37 -8.02
CA GLN A 94 -5.74 15.37 -7.16
C GLN A 94 -5.97 16.04 -5.80
N SER A 95 -6.84 17.06 -5.73
CA SER A 95 -7.13 17.74 -4.46
C SER A 95 -7.84 16.79 -3.49
N THR A 96 -8.69 15.92 -4.01
CA THR A 96 -9.37 14.88 -3.27
C THR A 96 -8.42 13.75 -2.85
N LEU A 97 -7.52 13.29 -3.74
CA LEU A 97 -6.49 12.30 -3.37
C LEU A 97 -5.60 12.77 -2.20
N LYS A 98 -5.25 14.06 -2.16
CA LYS A 98 -4.45 14.65 -1.07
C LYS A 98 -5.14 14.59 0.29
N LYS A 99 -6.48 14.55 0.34
CA LYS A 99 -7.23 14.37 1.60
C LYS A 99 -6.97 13.01 2.23
N TYR A 100 -6.54 12.03 1.44
CA TYR A 100 -6.18 10.68 1.88
C TYR A 100 -4.67 10.41 1.85
N GLY A 101 -3.85 11.47 1.80
CA GLY A 101 -2.39 11.36 1.86
C GLY A 101 -1.71 10.96 0.55
N VAL A 102 -2.40 11.04 -0.59
CA VAL A 102 -1.83 10.72 -1.92
C VAL A 102 -1.56 12.00 -2.72
N GLU A 103 -0.27 12.30 -2.93
CA GLU A 103 0.17 13.51 -3.64
C GLU A 103 0.47 13.28 -5.13
N ASN A 104 0.43 12.03 -5.59
CA ASN A 104 0.68 11.65 -6.97
C ASN A 104 -0.64 11.30 -7.71
N LYS A 105 -0.59 11.23 -9.05
CA LYS A 105 -1.76 10.92 -9.89
C LYS A 105 -2.05 9.43 -10.06
N THR A 106 -1.21 8.56 -9.50
CA THR A 106 -1.27 7.11 -9.65
C THR A 106 -2.06 6.50 -8.50
N GLY A 107 -1.51 6.55 -7.29
CA GLY A 107 -2.13 5.99 -6.10
C GLY A 107 -1.12 5.67 -5.02
N ALA A 108 -1.63 5.18 -3.90
CA ALA A 108 -0.88 4.52 -2.84
C ALA A 108 -1.83 3.75 -1.90
N THR A 109 -1.27 2.77 -1.19
CA THR A 109 -1.95 2.07 -0.09
C THR A 109 -1.65 2.73 1.24
N GLN A 110 -2.68 3.22 1.92
CA GLN A 110 -2.63 3.66 3.31
C GLN A 110 -2.84 2.46 4.23
N LYS A 111 -1.80 2.08 4.97
CA LYS A 111 -1.86 1.02 5.99
C LYS A 111 -2.22 1.65 7.34
N THR A 112 -3.43 1.37 7.82
CA THR A 112 -3.96 1.95 9.05
C THR A 112 -4.16 0.90 10.14
N ILE A 113 -4.51 1.31 11.36
CA ILE A 113 -4.79 0.38 12.46
C ILE A 113 -6.03 -0.48 12.22
N PHE A 114 -7.00 -0.02 11.41
CA PHE A 114 -8.25 -0.74 11.15
C PHE A 114 -8.26 -1.49 9.82
N GLY A 115 -7.29 -1.24 8.94
CA GLY A 115 -7.17 -1.94 7.66
C GLY A 115 -6.38 -1.16 6.63
N SER A 116 -6.38 -1.65 5.40
CA SER A 116 -5.73 -1.00 4.27
C SER A 116 -6.75 -0.22 3.44
N TYR A 117 -6.37 0.98 3.01
CA TYR A 117 -7.13 1.82 2.10
C TYR A 117 -6.30 2.08 0.84
N ILE A 118 -6.79 1.65 -0.32
CA ILE A 118 -6.12 1.84 -1.60
C ILE A 118 -6.73 3.08 -2.24
N VAL A 119 -5.94 4.15 -2.31
CA VAL A 119 -6.37 5.44 -2.86
C VAL A 119 -5.78 5.55 -4.26
N LEU A 120 -6.63 5.63 -5.29
CA LEU A 120 -6.20 5.62 -6.69
C LEU A 120 -6.59 6.90 -7.41
N GLY A 121 -5.61 7.47 -8.11
CA GLY A 121 -5.81 8.54 -9.07
C GLY A 121 -6.08 8.02 -10.49
N PRO A 122 -6.25 8.94 -11.46
CA PRO A 122 -6.60 8.58 -12.83
C PRO A 122 -5.54 7.69 -13.50
N ASN A 123 -4.26 7.82 -13.14
CA ASN A 123 -3.17 7.03 -13.72
C ASN A 123 -3.02 5.65 -13.05
N GLY A 124 -3.72 5.40 -11.95
CA GLY A 124 -3.65 4.14 -11.19
C GLY A 124 -4.69 3.11 -11.58
N LEU A 125 -5.64 3.45 -12.45
CA LEU A 125 -6.73 2.56 -12.88
C LEU A 125 -6.28 1.58 -13.96
N ASN A 126 -5.27 0.78 -13.65
CA ASN A 126 -4.75 -0.29 -14.49
C ASN A 126 -4.29 -1.47 -13.64
N THR A 127 -4.18 -2.64 -14.27
CA THR A 127 -3.88 -3.88 -13.55
C THR A 127 -2.51 -3.89 -12.88
N ASN A 128 -1.48 -3.24 -13.43
CA ASN A 128 -0.16 -3.21 -12.80
C ASN A 128 -0.20 -2.47 -11.46
N VAL A 129 -0.74 -1.24 -11.47
CA VAL A 129 -0.81 -0.41 -10.26
C VAL A 129 -1.75 -1.04 -9.23
N ILE A 130 -2.95 -1.49 -9.63
CA ILE A 130 -3.89 -2.06 -8.67
C ILE A 130 -3.34 -3.36 -8.05
N SER A 131 -2.67 -4.21 -8.82
CA SER A 131 -2.05 -5.43 -8.28
C SER A 131 -0.90 -5.12 -7.31
N HIS A 132 -0.10 -4.09 -7.63
CA HIS A 132 0.95 -3.59 -6.76
C HIS A 132 0.38 -3.14 -5.39
N GLU A 133 -0.63 -2.28 -5.39
CA GLU A 133 -1.28 -1.80 -4.15
C GLU A 133 -1.99 -2.92 -3.37
N LEU A 134 -2.63 -3.85 -4.08
CA LEU A 134 -3.25 -5.02 -3.45
C LEU A 134 -2.21 -5.95 -2.81
N THR A 135 -0.99 -6.01 -3.34
CA THR A 135 0.09 -6.83 -2.76
C THR A 135 0.50 -6.32 -1.39
N HIS A 136 0.62 -5.00 -1.21
CA HIS A 136 0.85 -4.41 0.12
C HIS A 136 -0.28 -4.74 1.09
N SER A 137 -1.52 -4.69 0.61
CA SER A 137 -2.70 -5.01 1.42
C SER A 137 -2.73 -6.48 1.83
N GLU A 138 -2.37 -7.39 0.94
CA GLU A 138 -2.30 -8.84 1.21
C GLU A 138 -1.16 -9.17 2.18
N LEU A 139 0.03 -8.57 2.00
CA LEU A 139 1.13 -8.76 2.94
C LEU A 139 0.77 -8.25 4.34
N ALA A 140 0.16 -7.05 4.42
CA ALA A 140 -0.29 -6.49 5.68
C ALA A 140 -1.42 -7.28 6.34
N TYR A 141 -2.26 -7.98 5.56
CA TYR A 141 -3.27 -8.90 6.09
C TYR A 141 -2.62 -10.15 6.71
N ARG A 142 -1.57 -10.68 6.08
CA ARG A 142 -0.90 -11.91 6.52
C ARG A 142 0.05 -11.70 7.69
N ILE A 143 0.53 -10.48 7.89
CA ILE A 143 1.45 -10.14 8.97
C ILE A 143 0.70 -9.54 10.15
N ASN A 144 1.00 -10.02 11.36
CA ASN A 144 0.51 -9.48 12.60
C ASN A 144 0.78 -7.97 12.67
N LYS A 145 -0.26 -7.16 12.95
CA LYS A 145 -0.16 -5.69 12.93
C LYS A 145 0.98 -5.14 13.79
N SER A 146 1.28 -5.78 14.93
CA SER A 146 2.39 -5.42 15.83
C SER A 146 3.78 -5.75 15.28
N LYS A 147 3.86 -6.53 14.20
CA LYS A 147 5.09 -6.99 13.55
C LYS A 147 5.32 -6.36 12.18
N ILE A 148 4.37 -5.58 11.64
CA ILE A 148 4.50 -5.02 10.29
C ILE A 148 5.77 -4.17 10.12
N THR A 149 6.22 -3.49 11.18
CA THR A 149 7.45 -2.69 11.20
C THR A 149 8.74 -3.53 11.21
N LYS A 150 8.63 -4.86 11.29
CA LYS A 150 9.74 -5.81 11.20
C LYS A 150 10.02 -6.26 9.77
N VAL A 151 9.14 -5.94 8.82
CA VAL A 151 9.37 -6.17 7.40
C VAL A 151 10.11 -4.97 6.81
N PRO A 152 11.27 -5.19 6.17
CA PRO A 152 11.97 -4.11 5.46
C PRO A 152 11.14 -3.54 4.32
N VAL A 153 11.22 -2.23 4.10
CA VAL A 153 10.49 -1.55 3.01
C VAL A 153 10.87 -2.12 1.64
N TRP A 154 12.15 -2.43 1.40
CA TRP A 154 12.56 -3.04 0.14
C TRP A 154 11.87 -4.39 -0.12
N PHE A 155 11.54 -5.17 0.91
CA PHE A 155 10.89 -6.45 0.72
C PHE A 155 9.40 -6.27 0.40
N ASP A 156 8.71 -5.40 1.14
CA ASP A 156 7.30 -5.04 0.90
C ASP A 156 7.11 -4.48 -0.53
N GLU A 157 7.99 -3.56 -0.94
CA GLU A 157 7.99 -3.01 -2.29
C GLU A 157 8.43 -4.03 -3.35
N GLY A 158 9.46 -4.81 -3.07
CA GLY A 158 9.92 -5.87 -3.96
C GLY A 158 8.85 -6.93 -4.22
N MET A 159 8.05 -7.28 -3.21
CA MET A 159 6.87 -8.14 -3.34
C MET A 159 5.82 -7.51 -4.26
N ALA A 160 5.46 -6.24 -4.03
CA ALA A 160 4.50 -5.53 -4.86
C ALA A 160 4.96 -5.37 -6.32
N MET A 161 6.28 -5.30 -6.54
CA MET A 161 6.87 -5.24 -7.86
C MET A 161 6.85 -6.55 -8.64
N GLN A 162 6.56 -7.71 -8.00
CA GLN A 162 6.46 -9.00 -8.71
C GLN A 162 5.26 -9.06 -9.65
N VAL A 163 4.25 -8.23 -9.41
CA VAL A 163 3.02 -8.16 -10.21
C VAL A 163 2.94 -6.86 -11.04
N ASP A 164 4.02 -6.09 -11.07
CA ASP A 164 4.11 -4.83 -11.79
C ASP A 164 5.03 -4.95 -13.02
N ASN A 165 4.43 -4.90 -14.21
CA ASN A 165 5.13 -5.11 -15.48
C ASN A 165 5.55 -3.80 -16.17
N ARG A 166 5.54 -2.65 -15.48
CA ARG A 166 6.01 -1.39 -16.08
C ARG A 166 7.49 -1.50 -16.45
N THR A 167 7.80 -1.17 -17.71
CA THR A 167 9.12 -1.39 -18.35
C THR A 167 10.29 -0.69 -17.66
N GLN A 168 10.04 0.44 -16.99
CA GLN A 168 11.07 1.18 -16.25
C GLN A 168 11.67 0.40 -15.06
N TYR A 169 11.02 -0.69 -14.64
CA TYR A 169 11.48 -1.60 -13.59
C TYR A 169 11.79 -3.00 -14.13
N SER A 170 12.05 -3.14 -15.42
CA SER A 170 12.36 -4.45 -16.02
C SER A 170 13.74 -4.97 -15.60
N GLU A 171 13.96 -6.27 -15.81
CA GLU A 171 15.29 -6.89 -15.62
C GLU A 171 16.35 -6.23 -16.53
N GLU A 172 15.97 -5.82 -17.74
CA GLU A 172 16.86 -5.07 -18.63
C GLU A 172 17.32 -3.74 -17.98
N GLN A 173 16.40 -3.03 -17.30
CA GLN A 173 16.76 -1.83 -16.55
C GLN A 173 17.65 -2.15 -15.36
N TRP A 174 17.42 -3.28 -14.67
CA TRP A 174 18.28 -3.74 -13.59
C TRP A 174 19.70 -3.98 -14.10
N VAL A 175 19.88 -4.77 -15.16
CA VAL A 175 21.19 -5.06 -15.77
C VAL A 175 21.89 -3.76 -16.17
N LYS A 176 21.19 -2.86 -16.84
CA LYS A 176 21.74 -1.58 -17.30
C LYS A 176 22.21 -0.70 -16.13
N LYS A 177 21.37 -0.54 -15.10
CA LYS A 177 21.63 0.39 -13.99
C LYS A 177 22.67 -0.17 -13.00
N THR A 178 22.78 -1.48 -12.87
CA THR A 178 23.68 -2.15 -11.92
C THR A 178 24.97 -2.64 -12.57
N SER A 179 25.16 -2.45 -13.87
CA SER A 179 26.27 -3.09 -14.62
C SER A 179 26.26 -4.61 -14.43
N ASN A 180 25.09 -5.22 -14.66
CA ASN A 180 24.83 -6.64 -14.48
C ASN A 180 25.18 -7.16 -13.08
N GLY A 181 24.73 -6.45 -12.04
CA GLY A 181 24.98 -6.81 -10.64
C GLY A 181 26.28 -6.30 -10.03
N ALA A 182 27.23 -5.77 -10.83
CA ALA A 182 28.51 -5.29 -10.31
C ALA A 182 28.39 -4.03 -9.40
N LYS A 183 27.28 -3.30 -9.50
CA LYS A 183 26.98 -2.06 -8.76
C LYS A 183 25.63 -2.17 -8.05
N VAL A 184 25.53 -3.10 -7.10
CA VAL A 184 24.33 -3.28 -6.25
C VAL A 184 24.64 -2.82 -4.83
N THR A 185 23.75 -2.02 -4.24
CA THR A 185 23.83 -1.65 -2.83
C THR A 185 23.31 -2.80 -1.95
N ASN A 186 23.73 -2.84 -0.69
CA ASN A 186 23.15 -3.78 0.26
C ASN A 186 21.66 -3.44 0.49
N MET A 187 20.77 -4.43 0.45
CA MET A 187 19.33 -4.21 0.67
C MET A 187 19.01 -3.63 2.05
N LYS A 188 19.86 -3.87 3.05
CA LYS A 188 19.75 -3.22 4.37
C LYS A 188 19.82 -1.70 4.32
N ASN A 189 20.42 -1.15 3.26
CA ASN A 189 20.44 0.30 3.04
C ASN A 189 19.08 0.83 2.55
N LEU A 190 18.09 -0.04 2.34
CA LEU A 190 16.76 0.24 1.83
C LEU A 190 15.66 -0.24 2.82
N ASP A 191 16.00 -0.43 4.09
CA ASP A 191 15.09 -0.95 5.12
C ASP A 191 13.96 0.00 5.49
N SER A 192 14.21 1.30 5.47
CA SER A 192 13.27 2.32 5.92
C SER A 192 12.65 3.12 4.78
N TYR A 193 11.50 3.75 5.06
CA TYR A 193 10.82 4.65 4.12
C TYR A 193 11.74 5.78 3.63
N ALA A 194 12.48 6.42 4.54
CA ALA A 194 13.37 7.53 4.17
C ALA A 194 14.50 7.09 3.22
N GLN A 195 15.02 5.87 3.41
CA GLN A 195 16.04 5.28 2.55
C GLN A 195 15.49 4.85 1.19
N PHE A 196 14.33 4.20 1.17
CA PHE A 196 13.74 3.64 -0.04
C PHE A 196 13.14 4.71 -0.95
N TYR A 197 12.32 5.62 -0.41
CA TYR A 197 11.62 6.64 -1.18
C TYR A 197 12.45 7.91 -1.33
N ALA A 198 13.66 7.78 -1.88
CA ALA A 198 14.57 8.89 -2.13
C ALA A 198 13.87 10.03 -2.89
N SER A 199 14.17 11.29 -2.53
CA SER A 199 13.60 12.48 -3.19
C SER A 199 13.92 12.51 -4.69
N ASP A 200 15.12 12.06 -5.06
CA ASP A 200 15.50 11.89 -6.46
C ASP A 200 14.74 10.72 -7.11
N LEU A 201 14.08 11.00 -8.23
CA LEU A 201 13.24 10.03 -8.93
C LEU A 201 14.07 8.88 -9.53
N ASN A 202 15.27 9.14 -10.04
CA ASN A 202 16.12 8.11 -10.64
C ASN A 202 16.63 7.14 -9.58
N ILE A 203 17.02 7.64 -8.41
CA ILE A 203 17.41 6.83 -7.25
C ILE A 203 16.21 6.00 -6.79
N ARG A 204 15.02 6.61 -6.69
CA ARG A 204 13.81 5.90 -6.29
C ARG A 204 13.49 4.76 -7.26
N VAL A 205 13.47 5.04 -8.57
CA VAL A 205 13.24 4.02 -9.60
C VAL A 205 14.28 2.90 -9.53
N LEU A 206 15.55 3.23 -9.26
CA LEU A 206 16.58 2.23 -9.02
C LEU A 206 16.26 1.37 -7.79
N ASN A 207 15.84 1.94 -6.67
CA ASN A 207 15.49 1.20 -5.45
C ASN A 207 14.36 0.17 -5.72
N TYR A 208 13.30 0.57 -6.43
CA TYR A 208 12.26 -0.35 -6.88
C TYR A 208 12.80 -1.47 -7.77
N THR A 209 13.69 -1.12 -8.71
CA THR A 209 14.29 -2.08 -9.65
C THR A 209 15.16 -3.10 -8.90
N LEU A 210 15.95 -2.65 -7.92
CA LEU A 210 16.78 -3.51 -7.07
C LEU A 210 15.92 -4.45 -6.20
N ALA A 211 14.90 -3.91 -5.54
CA ALA A 211 13.99 -4.67 -4.70
C ALA A 211 13.22 -5.73 -5.51
N LYS A 212 12.75 -5.37 -6.70
CA LYS A 212 12.07 -6.30 -7.61
C LYS A 212 12.97 -7.48 -7.96
N HIS A 213 14.20 -7.20 -8.38
CA HIS A 213 15.17 -8.24 -8.75
C HIS A 213 15.51 -9.14 -7.55
N GLU A 214 15.81 -8.57 -6.38
CA GLU A 214 16.18 -9.36 -5.20
C GLU A 214 15.04 -10.28 -4.76
N VAL A 215 13.81 -9.76 -4.65
CA VAL A 215 12.65 -10.57 -4.28
C VAL A 215 12.35 -11.62 -5.36
N HIS A 216 12.49 -11.29 -6.64
CA HIS A 216 12.32 -12.25 -7.72
C HIS A 216 13.33 -13.40 -7.62
N ARG A 217 14.61 -13.07 -7.41
CA ARG A 217 15.71 -14.04 -7.21
C ARG A 217 15.42 -14.97 -6.02
N TRP A 218 15.00 -14.41 -4.90
CA TRP A 218 14.71 -15.19 -3.69
C TRP A 218 13.46 -16.07 -3.86
N LEU A 219 12.35 -15.51 -4.35
CA LEU A 219 11.10 -16.25 -4.60
C LEU A 219 11.29 -17.37 -5.64
N SER A 220 12.09 -17.14 -6.68
CA SER A 220 12.39 -18.17 -7.70
C SER A 220 13.03 -19.41 -7.11
N ALA A 221 13.66 -19.27 -5.94
CA ALA A 221 14.42 -20.33 -5.35
C ALA A 221 13.74 -20.93 -4.10
N VAL A 222 12.93 -20.17 -3.34
CA VAL A 222 12.17 -20.70 -2.17
C VAL A 222 10.69 -20.97 -2.46
N GLY A 223 10.15 -20.42 -3.55
CA GLY A 223 8.75 -20.49 -3.94
C GLY A 223 7.77 -19.91 -2.91
N GLN A 224 6.47 -20.15 -3.14
CA GLN A 224 5.40 -19.71 -2.25
C GLN A 224 5.48 -20.34 -0.85
N LYS A 225 6.05 -21.56 -0.73
CA LYS A 225 6.25 -22.22 0.56
C LYS A 225 7.25 -21.45 1.43
N GLY A 226 8.37 -21.01 0.87
CA GLY A 226 9.33 -20.18 1.59
C GLY A 226 8.78 -18.81 1.98
N LEU A 227 8.00 -18.17 1.11
CA LEU A 227 7.28 -16.93 1.45
C LEU A 227 6.33 -17.13 2.64
N SER A 228 5.54 -18.21 2.61
CA SER A 228 4.62 -18.54 3.70
C SER A 228 5.37 -18.78 5.01
N LYS A 229 6.53 -19.46 4.95
CA LYS A 229 7.39 -19.70 6.11
C LYS A 229 7.97 -18.40 6.67
N LEU A 230 8.43 -17.48 5.82
CA LEU A 230 8.96 -16.19 6.23
C LEU A 230 7.90 -15.35 6.97
N ILE A 231 6.68 -15.32 6.43
CA ILE A 231 5.55 -14.65 7.06
C ILE A 231 5.25 -15.25 8.44
N GLU A 232 5.23 -16.58 8.55
CA GLU A 232 5.05 -17.30 9.82
C GLU A 232 6.14 -16.94 10.83
N ASP A 233 7.41 -16.96 10.42
CA ASP A 233 8.55 -16.63 11.27
C ASP A 233 8.47 -15.20 11.81
N VAL A 234 8.16 -14.23 10.95
CA VAL A 234 7.95 -12.82 11.35
C VAL A 234 6.78 -12.70 12.34
N ASN A 235 5.68 -13.42 12.09
CA ASN A 235 4.52 -13.43 12.99
C ASN A 235 4.83 -14.02 14.37
N ASN A 236 5.69 -15.04 14.41
CA ASN A 236 6.20 -15.65 15.63
C ASN A 236 7.30 -14.81 16.31
N GLY A 237 7.68 -13.68 15.71
CA GLY A 237 8.64 -12.73 16.27
C GLY A 237 10.10 -13.06 15.99
N CYS A 238 10.37 -13.98 15.07
CA CYS A 238 11.72 -14.22 14.57
C CYS A 238 12.24 -12.98 13.82
N ASP A 239 13.57 -12.82 13.81
CA ASP A 239 14.22 -11.77 13.02
C ASP A 239 14.00 -12.01 11.52
N PHE A 240 13.61 -10.97 10.79
CA PHE A 240 13.30 -11.06 9.36
C PHE A 240 14.51 -11.58 8.57
N TYR A 241 15.70 -10.98 8.77
CA TYR A 241 16.89 -11.32 8.00
C TYR A 241 17.40 -12.72 8.29
N LYS A 242 17.39 -13.12 9.56
CA LYS A 242 17.75 -14.49 9.94
C LYS A 242 16.82 -15.50 9.27
N SER A 243 15.52 -15.24 9.28
CA SER A 243 14.52 -16.15 8.68
C SER A 243 14.66 -16.18 7.16
N TYR A 244 14.76 -15.02 6.52
CA TYR A 244 14.95 -14.86 5.08
C TYR A 244 16.17 -15.66 4.57
N ASN A 245 17.31 -15.54 5.26
CA ASN A 245 18.55 -16.25 4.91
C ASN A 245 18.47 -17.75 5.18
N ASN A 246 17.89 -18.16 6.32
CA ASN A 246 17.77 -19.57 6.68
C ASN A 246 16.85 -20.34 5.72
N ILE A 247 15.73 -19.73 5.32
CA ILE A 247 14.81 -20.30 4.34
C ILE A 247 15.53 -20.44 2.99
N GLU A 248 16.36 -19.47 2.62
CA GLU A 248 17.14 -19.54 1.39
C GLU A 248 18.25 -20.58 1.42
N ALA A 249 18.92 -20.77 2.55
CA ALA A 249 19.96 -21.79 2.71
C ALA A 249 19.39 -23.21 2.81
N GLY A 250 18.15 -23.36 3.27
CA GLY A 250 17.44 -24.64 3.41
C GLY A 250 16.59 -25.05 2.21
N LYS A 251 16.74 -24.37 1.06
CA LYS A 251 16.12 -24.73 -0.22
C LYS A 251 16.50 -26.14 -0.67
#